data_AF-A0A9E0R110-F1
#
_entry.id   AF-A0A9E0R110-F1
#
_cell.length_a   1.000
_cell.length_b   1.000
_cell.length_c   1.000
_cell.angle_alpha   90.00
_cell.angle_beta   90.00
_cell.angle_gamma   90.00
#
_symmetry.space_group_name_H-M   'P 1'
#
loop_
_entity.id
_entity.type
_entity.pdbx_description
1 polymer ?
#
loop_
_entity_poly.entity_id
_entity_poly.type
_entity_poly.pdbx_seq_one_letter_code
_entity_poly.pdbx_strand_id
1 'polypeptide(L)'
;MDTTSDSQVLMARQPIFDRSQRVVAYELLYRDEQDTEHALFRGTGATREVILNSYTSISDQGSLKRVPAFINLTRDLLISDDFPELPRKNIVIEILEDIKIDRELIIAVHRLAKSGYRIALDDFIYKPEAVPLLKLAHIVKVNVKDLNFDEVAEQVRLITPFKVTLLAEKIETVEMLEECNKLGFKLFQGHFLSKPKLVKGKK
;
A
#
# COMPACT_ATOMS: atom_id res chain seq x y z
N MET A 1 -23.86 4.70 -35.06
CA MET A 1 -22.43 4.41 -34.82
C MET A 1 -22.08 5.14 -33.55
N ASP A 2 -22.27 4.51 -32.40
CA ASP A 2 -21.77 5.01 -31.11
C ASP A 2 -20.70 4.02 -30.66
N THR A 3 -19.45 4.35 -30.96
CA THR A 3 -18.30 3.67 -30.37
C THR A 3 -18.11 4.25 -28.99
N THR A 4 -18.73 3.65 -27.98
CA THR A 4 -18.26 3.76 -26.59
C THR A 4 -16.84 3.24 -26.57
N SER A 5 -15.87 4.15 -26.61
CA SER A 5 -14.49 3.86 -26.27
C SER A 5 -14.47 3.44 -24.81
N ASP A 6 -14.59 2.14 -24.58
CA ASP A 6 -14.41 1.49 -23.29
C ASP A 6 -12.92 1.67 -22.95
N SER A 7 -12.58 2.80 -22.32
CA SER A 7 -11.23 3.08 -21.83
C SER A 7 -10.90 2.01 -20.80
N GLN A 8 -10.29 0.91 -21.27
CA GLN A 8 -9.83 -0.16 -20.40
C GLN A 8 -8.82 0.43 -19.41
N VAL A 9 -9.27 0.55 -18.17
CA VAL A 9 -8.48 1.01 -17.04
C VAL A 9 -7.33 0.02 -16.83
N LEU A 10 -6.13 0.35 -17.33
CA LEU A 10 -4.95 -0.52 -17.24
C LEU A 10 -4.25 -0.34 -15.88
N MET A 11 -4.77 -1.03 -14.87
CA MET A 11 -4.20 -1.07 -13.53
C MET A 11 -3.22 -2.26 -13.41
N ALA A 12 -2.01 -1.98 -12.92
CA ALA A 12 -1.07 -2.97 -12.43
C ALA A 12 -1.35 -3.24 -10.95
N ARG A 13 -0.98 -4.44 -10.47
CA ARG A 13 -1.03 -4.76 -9.06
C ARG A 13 0.31 -5.32 -8.59
N GLN A 14 0.75 -4.90 -7.41
CA GLN A 14 1.94 -5.45 -6.77
C GLN A 14 1.54 -6.22 -5.50
N PRO A 15 1.96 -7.49 -5.36
CA PRO A 15 1.62 -8.28 -4.19
C PRO A 15 2.38 -7.80 -2.96
N ILE A 16 1.65 -7.73 -1.84
CA ILE A 16 2.21 -7.53 -0.50
C ILE A 16 2.11 -8.86 0.25
N PHE A 17 3.25 -9.30 0.77
CA PHE A 17 3.41 -10.60 1.41
C PHE A 17 3.50 -10.49 2.93
N ASP A 18 3.03 -11.52 3.63
CA ASP A 18 3.33 -11.70 5.06
C ASP A 18 4.68 -12.41 5.29
N ARG A 19 5.05 -12.64 6.55
CA ARG A 19 6.26 -13.38 6.95
C ARG A 19 6.30 -14.82 6.44
N SER A 20 5.15 -15.40 6.12
CA SER A 20 5.03 -16.73 5.51
C SER A 20 5.06 -16.69 3.98
N GLN A 21 5.35 -15.53 3.39
CA GLN A 21 5.38 -15.28 1.95
C GLN A 21 4.04 -15.58 1.26
N ARG A 22 2.93 -15.41 2.00
CA ARG A 22 1.58 -15.46 1.43
C ARG A 22 1.16 -14.06 1.04
N VAL A 23 0.49 -13.93 -0.09
CA VAL A 23 -0.10 -12.65 -0.50
C VAL A 23 -1.24 -12.32 0.47
N VAL A 24 -1.14 -11.15 1.12
CA VAL A 24 -2.13 -10.67 2.10
C VAL A 24 -2.77 -9.34 1.71
N ALA A 25 -2.23 -8.67 0.69
CA ALA A 25 -2.79 -7.47 0.08
C ALA A 25 -2.19 -7.24 -1.32
N TYR A 26 -2.75 -6.30 -2.05
CA TYR A 26 -2.15 -5.77 -3.28
C TYR A 26 -2.06 -4.25 -3.21
N GLU A 27 -0.95 -3.69 -3.65
CA GLU A 27 -0.90 -2.28 -4.06
C GLU A 27 -1.37 -2.14 -5.49
N LEU A 28 -2.26 -1.18 -5.73
CA LEU A 28 -2.82 -0.90 -7.04
C LEU A 28 -2.05 0.27 -7.66
N LEU A 29 -1.32 -0.01 -8.73
CA LEU A 29 -0.52 0.95 -9.47
C LEU A 29 -1.16 1.21 -10.82
N TYR A 30 -1.04 2.43 -11.34
CA TYR A 30 -1.53 2.75 -12.67
C TYR A 30 -0.38 3.06 -13.61
N ARG A 31 -0.56 2.72 -14.88
CA ARG A 31 0.47 2.91 -15.90
C ARG A 31 0.58 4.34 -16.41
N ASP A 32 -0.36 5.21 -16.04
CA ASP A 32 -0.36 6.62 -16.38
C ASP A 32 -0.59 7.41 -15.08
N GLU A 33 0.44 8.12 -14.61
CA GLU A 33 0.55 8.67 -13.24
C GLU A 33 -0.55 9.69 -12.86
N GLN A 34 -1.45 10.03 -13.79
CA GLN A 34 -2.45 11.10 -13.60
C GLN A 34 -3.91 10.61 -13.43
N ASP A 35 -4.22 9.31 -13.57
CA ASP A 35 -5.64 8.90 -13.78
C ASP A 35 -6.18 7.74 -12.91
N THR A 36 -5.36 7.10 -12.05
CA THR A 36 -5.81 6.04 -11.10
C THR A 36 -6.91 6.53 -10.17
N GLU A 37 -6.67 7.74 -9.68
CA GLU A 37 -7.52 8.50 -8.78
C GLU A 37 -8.85 8.78 -9.47
N HIS A 38 -8.81 9.27 -10.69
CA HIS A 38 -10.03 9.61 -11.39
C HIS A 38 -10.89 8.39 -11.70
N ALA A 39 -10.35 7.21 -12.02
CA ALA A 39 -11.17 6.04 -12.31
C ALA A 39 -11.90 5.48 -11.06
N LEU A 40 -11.18 5.25 -9.96
CA LEU A 40 -11.77 4.78 -8.70
C LEU A 40 -12.63 5.86 -8.03
N PHE A 41 -12.30 7.14 -8.21
CA PHE A 41 -13.00 8.24 -7.54
C PHE A 41 -14.15 8.83 -8.36
N ARG A 42 -14.15 8.74 -9.71
CA ARG A 42 -15.27 9.17 -10.57
C ARG A 42 -16.26 8.06 -10.96
N GLY A 43 -15.86 6.79 -10.87
CA GLY A 43 -16.76 5.65 -11.18
C GLY A 43 -17.97 5.55 -10.24
N THR A 44 -19.03 4.85 -10.64
CA THR A 44 -20.15 4.57 -9.71
C THR A 44 -19.74 3.59 -8.60
N GLY A 45 -20.52 3.46 -7.53
CA GLY A 45 -20.25 2.48 -6.47
C GLY A 45 -20.08 1.04 -6.99
N ALA A 46 -20.91 0.62 -7.94
CA ALA A 46 -20.81 -0.70 -8.57
C ALA A 46 -19.54 -0.85 -9.41
N THR A 47 -19.16 0.19 -10.17
CA THR A 47 -17.92 0.19 -10.96
C THR A 47 -16.68 0.05 -10.07
N ARG A 48 -16.65 0.77 -8.93
CA ARG A 48 -15.56 0.69 -7.95
C ARG A 48 -15.41 -0.73 -7.39
N GLU A 49 -16.52 -1.36 -7.03
CA GLU A 49 -16.50 -2.71 -6.49
C GLU A 49 -16.00 -3.74 -7.51
N VAL A 50 -16.42 -3.64 -8.77
CA VAL A 50 -15.94 -4.50 -9.85
C VAL A 50 -14.45 -4.36 -10.07
N ILE A 51 -13.93 -3.13 -10.11
CA ILE A 51 -12.49 -2.86 -10.25
C ILE A 51 -11.75 -3.50 -9.08
N LEU A 52 -12.13 -3.18 -7.84
CA LEU A 52 -11.44 -3.72 -6.67
C LEU A 52 -11.50 -5.25 -6.64
N ASN A 53 -12.64 -5.86 -6.93
CA ASN A 53 -12.79 -7.32 -6.95
C ASN A 53 -11.87 -7.97 -7.99
N SER A 54 -11.76 -7.37 -9.17
CA SER A 54 -10.91 -7.88 -10.26
C SER A 54 -9.42 -7.87 -9.88
N TYR A 55 -8.95 -6.82 -9.19
CA TYR A 55 -7.53 -6.66 -8.87
C TYR A 55 -7.10 -7.26 -7.53
N THR A 56 -8.03 -7.47 -6.59
CA THR A 56 -7.70 -7.94 -5.23
C THR A 56 -8.06 -9.41 -4.95
N SER A 57 -8.52 -10.14 -5.95
CA SER A 57 -8.82 -11.56 -5.80
C SER A 57 -7.54 -12.41 -5.77
N ILE A 58 -7.46 -13.32 -4.79
CA ILE A 58 -6.45 -14.37 -4.66
C ILE A 58 -7.12 -15.75 -4.57
N SER A 59 -6.38 -16.79 -4.97
CA SER A 59 -6.75 -18.18 -4.68
C SER A 59 -6.05 -18.60 -3.39
N ASP A 60 -6.81 -19.00 -2.38
CA ASP A 60 -6.33 -19.52 -1.11
C ASP A 60 -7.02 -20.85 -0.83
N GLN A 61 -6.24 -21.94 -0.87
CA GLN A 61 -6.71 -23.32 -0.62
C GLN A 61 -7.92 -23.74 -1.48
N GLY A 62 -7.95 -23.31 -2.75
CA GLY A 62 -9.05 -23.63 -3.67
C GLY A 62 -10.29 -22.74 -3.50
N SER A 63 -10.25 -21.75 -2.61
CA SER A 63 -11.28 -20.72 -2.48
C SER A 63 -10.78 -19.38 -3.00
N LEU A 64 -11.64 -18.64 -3.71
CA LEU A 64 -11.35 -17.27 -4.08
C LEU A 64 -11.59 -16.36 -2.86
N LYS A 65 -10.56 -15.62 -2.43
CA LYS A 65 -10.66 -14.65 -1.35
C LYS A 65 -10.24 -13.28 -1.83
N ARG A 66 -10.83 -12.26 -1.22
CA ARG A 66 -10.48 -10.86 -1.46
C ARG A 66 -9.50 -10.38 -0.39
N VAL A 67 -8.41 -9.77 -0.81
CA VAL A 67 -7.46 -9.10 0.10
C VAL A 67 -7.61 -7.57 0.02
N PRO A 68 -7.08 -6.81 1.00
CA PRO A 68 -7.07 -5.35 0.92
C PRO A 68 -6.28 -4.83 -0.29
N ALA A 69 -6.75 -3.71 -0.85
CA ALA A 69 -6.03 -2.88 -1.81
C ALA A 69 -5.34 -1.72 -1.09
N PHE A 70 -4.08 -1.47 -1.39
CA PHE A 70 -3.40 -0.23 -1.08
C PHE A 70 -3.57 0.71 -2.29
N ILE A 71 -3.95 1.96 -2.01
CA ILE A 71 -4.30 2.95 -3.02
C ILE A 71 -3.63 4.27 -2.64
N ASN A 72 -2.84 4.78 -3.58
CA ASN A 72 -2.12 6.04 -3.44
C ASN A 72 -3.09 7.19 -3.65
N LEU A 73 -3.04 8.18 -2.76
CA LEU A 73 -3.85 9.38 -2.87
C LEU A 73 -3.01 10.64 -2.89
N THR A 74 -3.25 11.47 -3.89
CA THR A 74 -2.77 12.83 -3.98
C THR A 74 -3.33 13.66 -2.83
N ARG A 75 -2.60 14.74 -2.56
CA ARG A 75 -3.01 15.76 -1.59
C ARG A 75 -4.43 16.26 -1.88
N ASP A 76 -4.75 16.58 -3.13
CA ASP A 76 -6.02 17.18 -3.53
C ASP A 76 -7.21 16.27 -3.19
N LEU A 77 -7.07 14.96 -3.43
CA LEU A 77 -8.10 14.00 -3.00
C LEU A 77 -8.22 13.88 -1.49
N LEU A 78 -7.09 13.86 -0.77
CA LEU A 78 -7.10 13.72 0.68
C LEU A 78 -7.85 14.88 1.36
N ILE A 79 -7.58 16.11 0.91
CA ILE A 79 -8.15 17.33 1.49
C ILE A 79 -9.54 17.67 0.94
N SER A 80 -9.94 17.08 -0.19
CA SER A 80 -11.25 17.30 -0.79
C SER A 80 -12.40 16.96 0.18
N ASP A 81 -13.46 17.76 0.13
CA ASP A 81 -14.72 17.49 0.83
C ASP A 81 -15.58 16.45 0.11
N ASP A 82 -15.30 16.19 -1.18
CA ASP A 82 -16.00 15.23 -2.03
C ASP A 82 -15.31 13.85 -2.06
N PHE A 83 -14.57 13.50 -1.01
CA PHE A 83 -13.94 12.18 -0.91
C PHE A 83 -15.01 11.07 -0.95
N PRO A 84 -15.02 10.19 -1.97
CA PRO A 84 -16.06 9.20 -2.15
C PRO A 84 -16.01 8.15 -1.05
N GLU A 85 -17.17 7.57 -0.74
CA GLU A 85 -17.22 6.45 0.18
C GLU A 85 -16.61 5.20 -0.46
N LEU A 86 -15.53 4.72 0.15
CA LEU A 86 -14.78 3.53 -0.25
C LEU A 86 -15.00 2.40 0.78
N PRO A 87 -14.92 1.12 0.37
CA PRO A 87 -15.05 -0.01 1.29
C PRO A 87 -13.87 -0.07 2.27
N ARG A 88 -13.99 0.64 3.40
CA ARG A 88 -12.96 0.84 4.45
C ARG A 88 -12.18 -0.42 4.87
N LYS A 89 -12.85 -1.57 4.96
CA LYS A 89 -12.22 -2.85 5.33
C LYS A 89 -11.28 -3.41 4.26
N ASN A 90 -11.49 -3.03 3.01
CA ASN A 90 -10.80 -3.54 1.84
C ASN A 90 -9.80 -2.54 1.27
N ILE A 91 -9.66 -1.35 1.87
CA ILE A 91 -8.78 -0.31 1.36
C ILE A 91 -7.84 0.18 2.45
N VAL A 92 -6.57 0.30 2.08
CA VAL A 92 -5.54 1.02 2.80
C VAL A 92 -5.19 2.24 1.97
N ILE A 93 -5.29 3.41 2.59
CA ILE A 93 -4.94 4.69 1.95
C ILE A 93 -3.44 4.90 2.14
N GLU A 94 -2.70 5.05 1.06
CA GLU A 94 -1.28 5.43 1.09
C GLU A 94 -1.13 6.93 0.94
N ILE A 95 -0.38 7.52 1.87
CA ILE A 95 0.04 8.92 1.82
C ILE A 95 1.46 8.92 1.23
N LEU A 96 1.61 9.57 0.07
CA LEU A 96 2.88 9.67 -0.65
C LEU A 96 3.91 10.51 0.13
N GLU A 97 5.18 10.19 -0.08
CA GLU A 97 6.35 10.76 0.59
C GLU A 97 6.62 12.23 0.22
N ASP A 98 6.20 12.63 -0.98
CA ASP A 98 6.42 13.97 -1.54
C ASP A 98 5.34 14.99 -1.11
N ILE A 99 4.27 14.51 -0.47
CA ILE A 99 3.18 15.37 -0.01
C ILE A 99 3.66 16.24 1.16
N LYS A 100 3.51 17.56 0.97
CA LYS A 100 3.77 18.54 2.03
C LYS A 100 2.93 18.26 3.28
N ILE A 101 3.61 18.05 4.40
CA ILE A 101 2.96 17.85 5.70
C ILE A 101 2.61 19.21 6.31
N ASP A 102 1.31 19.51 6.38
CA ASP A 102 0.78 20.69 7.06
C ASP A 102 -0.51 20.38 7.81
N ARG A 103 -1.07 21.39 8.47
CA ARG A 103 -2.24 21.24 9.33
C ARG A 103 -3.46 20.69 8.58
N GLU A 104 -3.66 21.11 7.34
CA GLU A 104 -4.78 20.70 6.50
C GLU A 104 -4.69 19.20 6.18
N LEU A 105 -3.52 18.73 5.72
CA LEU A 105 -3.28 17.30 5.49
C LEU A 105 -3.52 16.48 6.76
N ILE A 106 -2.99 16.92 7.91
CA ILE A 106 -3.14 16.19 9.18
C ILE A 106 -4.61 16.07 9.57
N ILE A 107 -5.41 17.12 9.38
CA ILE A 107 -6.86 17.09 9.64
C ILE A 107 -7.56 16.10 8.70
N ALA A 108 -7.22 16.13 7.41
CA ALA A 108 -7.77 15.22 6.42
C ALA A 108 -7.45 13.74 6.74
N VAL A 109 -6.19 13.42 7.02
CA VAL A 109 -5.75 12.06 7.37
C VAL A 109 -6.40 11.60 8.67
N HIS A 110 -6.51 12.48 9.68
CA HIS A 110 -7.21 12.17 10.92
C HIS A 110 -8.70 11.88 10.68
N ARG A 111 -9.38 12.66 9.82
CA ARG A 111 -10.77 12.42 9.42
C ARG A 111 -10.94 11.04 8.77
N LEU A 112 -10.05 10.66 7.87
CA LEU A 112 -10.07 9.35 7.20
C LEU A 112 -9.82 8.21 8.19
N ALA A 113 -8.79 8.32 9.04
CA ALA A 113 -8.49 7.33 10.08
C ALA A 113 -9.68 7.15 11.04
N LYS A 114 -10.27 8.26 11.53
CA LYS A 114 -11.46 8.24 12.41
C LYS A 114 -12.68 7.63 11.72
N SER A 115 -12.77 7.76 10.39
CA SER A 115 -13.83 7.16 9.58
C SER A 115 -13.65 5.67 9.33
N GLY A 116 -12.55 5.06 9.85
CA GLY A 116 -12.30 3.63 9.80
C GLY A 116 -11.38 3.16 8.68
N TYR A 117 -10.75 4.07 7.93
CA TYR A 117 -9.72 3.71 6.95
C TYR A 117 -8.40 3.38 7.63
N ARG A 118 -7.70 2.39 7.09
CA ARG A 118 -6.29 2.13 7.42
C ARG A 118 -5.42 3.09 6.63
N ILE A 119 -4.43 3.67 7.29
CA ILE A 119 -3.49 4.63 6.70
C ILE A 119 -2.11 3.98 6.61
N ALA A 120 -1.47 4.08 5.45
CA ALA A 120 -0.08 3.75 5.22
C ALA A 120 0.69 5.02 4.84
N LEU A 121 1.94 5.13 5.31
CA LEU A 121 2.88 6.16 4.82
C LEU A 121 3.83 5.48 3.84
N ASP A 122 3.89 5.99 2.63
CA ASP A 122 4.72 5.45 1.53
C ASP A 122 6.15 5.99 1.58
N ASP A 123 7.11 5.21 1.05
CA ASP A 123 8.56 5.46 1.02
C ASP A 123 9.10 6.31 2.20
N PHE A 124 8.78 5.88 3.43
CA PHE A 124 8.85 6.75 4.60
C PHE A 124 10.27 6.89 5.14
N ILE A 125 10.67 8.13 5.35
CA ILE A 125 11.90 8.51 6.07
C ILE A 125 11.51 9.36 7.28
N TYR A 126 11.93 8.92 8.47
CA TYR A 126 11.62 9.61 9.72
C TYR A 126 12.13 11.05 9.72
N LYS A 127 11.22 11.97 10.05
CA LYS A 127 11.49 13.38 10.33
C LYS A 127 10.59 13.86 11.48
N PRO A 128 11.02 14.81 12.33
CA PRO A 128 10.20 15.33 13.41
C PRO A 128 8.84 15.88 12.96
N GLU A 129 8.77 16.51 11.78
CA GLU A 129 7.51 17.02 11.22
C GLU A 129 6.50 15.93 10.85
N ALA A 130 6.93 14.68 10.66
CA ALA A 130 6.06 13.57 10.28
C ALA A 130 5.41 12.85 11.48
N VAL A 131 5.81 13.19 12.71
CA VAL A 131 5.26 12.61 13.94
C VAL A 131 3.72 12.67 14.03
N PRO A 132 3.04 13.75 13.61
CA PRO A 132 1.57 13.76 13.57
C PRO A 132 0.97 12.69 12.66
N LEU A 133 1.56 12.43 11.49
CA LEU A 133 1.10 11.38 10.58
C LEU A 133 1.42 9.99 11.12
N LEU A 134 2.60 9.79 11.72
CA LEU A 134 2.97 8.52 12.36
C LEU A 134 2.00 8.10 13.46
N LYS A 135 1.42 9.06 14.20
CA LYS A 135 0.39 8.79 15.22
C LYS A 135 -0.95 8.34 14.63
N LEU A 136 -1.20 8.61 13.35
CA LEU A 136 -2.43 8.27 12.63
C LEU A 136 -2.25 7.05 11.71
N ALA A 137 -1.00 6.73 11.38
CA ALA A 137 -0.63 5.62 10.52
C ALA A 137 -0.91 4.28 11.18
N HIS A 138 -1.27 3.31 10.35
CA HIS A 138 -1.38 1.90 10.73
C HIS A 138 -0.21 1.10 10.16
N ILE A 139 0.31 1.53 9.02
CA ILE A 139 1.40 0.91 8.29
C ILE A 139 2.42 2.00 7.93
N VAL A 140 3.70 1.65 7.94
CA VAL A 140 4.77 2.48 7.40
C VAL A 140 5.58 1.62 6.44
N LYS A 141 5.68 2.07 5.20
CA LYS A 141 6.44 1.44 4.14
C LYS A 141 7.86 2.02 4.16
N VAL A 142 8.87 1.16 4.18
CA VAL A 142 10.28 1.56 4.20
C VAL A 142 10.96 0.89 3.02
N ASN A 143 11.53 1.72 2.15
CA ASN A 143 12.36 1.28 1.06
C ASN A 143 13.73 0.87 1.57
N VAL A 144 13.98 -0.44 1.56
CA VAL A 144 15.22 -1.02 2.11
C VAL A 144 16.32 -1.18 1.05
N LYS A 145 16.05 -0.80 -0.20
CA LYS A 145 17.06 -0.80 -1.27
C LYS A 145 17.91 0.47 -1.25
N ASP A 146 17.28 1.60 -0.92
CA ASP A 146 17.93 2.91 -0.96
C ASP A 146 18.65 3.25 0.35
N LEU A 147 18.61 2.35 1.33
CA LEU A 147 19.23 2.46 2.64
C LEU A 147 20.18 1.28 2.87
N ASN A 148 21.25 1.50 3.63
CA ASN A 148 22.00 0.39 4.23
C ASN A 148 21.25 -0.15 5.47
N PHE A 149 21.60 -1.35 5.93
CA PHE A 149 20.86 -1.99 7.03
C PHE A 149 20.95 -1.26 8.37
N ASP A 150 22.02 -0.52 8.63
CA ASP A 150 22.13 0.30 9.85
C ASP A 150 21.15 1.48 9.80
N GLU A 151 20.99 2.10 8.63
CA GLU A 151 19.98 3.14 8.39
C GLU A 151 18.55 2.60 8.49
N VAL A 152 18.28 1.40 7.96
CA VAL A 152 16.98 0.74 8.15
C VAL A 152 16.73 0.47 9.62
N ALA A 153 17.71 -0.04 10.37
CA ALA A 153 17.58 -0.29 11.81
C ALA A 153 17.32 1.00 12.60
N GLU A 154 17.98 2.10 12.22
CA GLU A 154 17.73 3.45 12.78
C GLU A 154 16.28 3.88 12.56
N GLN A 155 15.79 3.82 11.31
CA GLN A 155 14.41 4.13 10.96
C GLN A 155 13.43 3.32 11.80
N VAL A 156 13.62 2.00 11.85
CA VAL A 156 12.80 1.09 12.65
C VAL A 156 12.77 1.50 14.12
N ARG A 157 13.93 1.84 14.71
CA ARG A 157 14.00 2.29 16.10
C ARG A 157 13.20 3.56 16.34
N LEU A 158 13.28 4.53 15.44
CA LEU A 158 12.54 5.80 15.53
C LEU A 158 11.03 5.62 15.35
N ILE A 159 10.62 4.64 14.53
CA ILE A 159 9.20 4.37 14.21
C ILE A 159 8.54 3.43 15.24
N THR A 160 9.31 2.56 15.90
CA THR A 160 8.81 1.55 16.86
C THR A 160 7.87 2.12 17.94
N PRO A 161 8.13 3.30 18.56
CA PRO A 161 7.24 3.87 19.58
C PRO A 161 5.80 4.12 19.11
N PHE A 162 5.58 4.27 17.80
CA PHE A 162 4.27 4.52 17.21
C PHE A 162 3.43 3.25 17.00
N LYS A 163 3.99 2.06 17.23
CA LYS A 163 3.29 0.76 17.16
C LYS A 163 2.62 0.46 15.81
N VAL A 164 3.16 1.03 14.74
CA VAL A 164 2.73 0.76 13.36
C VAL A 164 3.19 -0.61 12.88
N THR A 165 2.54 -1.13 11.84
CA THR A 165 3.03 -2.30 11.10
C THR A 165 4.07 -1.86 10.07
N LEU A 166 5.25 -2.43 10.11
CA LEU A 166 6.30 -2.13 9.14
C LEU A 166 6.17 -3.02 7.89
N LEU A 167 6.24 -2.37 6.73
CA LEU A 167 6.28 -3.00 5.40
C LEU A 167 7.63 -2.67 4.75
N ALA A 168 8.41 -3.70 4.38
CA ALA A 168 9.68 -3.51 3.70
C ALA A 168 9.48 -3.59 2.18
N GLU A 169 9.90 -2.56 1.46
CA GLU A 169 9.75 -2.45 0.03
C GLU A 169 11.05 -2.68 -0.74
N LYS A 170 10.91 -2.92 -2.04
CA LYS A 170 12.02 -3.14 -2.97
C LYS A 170 12.95 -4.26 -2.49
N ILE A 171 12.38 -5.34 -1.92
CA ILE A 171 13.13 -6.56 -1.57
C ILE A 171 13.64 -7.25 -2.84
N GLU A 172 14.97 -7.32 -2.98
CA GLU A 172 15.64 -7.90 -4.15
C GLU A 172 16.36 -9.24 -3.88
N THR A 173 16.60 -9.59 -2.61
CA THR A 173 17.28 -10.85 -2.24
C THR A 173 16.67 -11.54 -1.01
N VAL A 174 17.07 -12.80 -0.76
CA VAL A 174 16.68 -13.55 0.45
C VAL A 174 17.27 -12.89 1.69
N GLU A 175 18.51 -12.44 1.60
CA GLU A 175 19.26 -11.83 2.70
C GLU A 175 18.54 -10.55 3.16
N MET A 176 18.07 -9.71 2.23
CA MET A 176 17.25 -8.53 2.56
C MET A 176 15.97 -8.92 3.30
N LEU A 177 15.28 -9.96 2.83
CA LEU A 177 14.06 -10.45 3.48
C LEU A 177 14.34 -10.95 4.90
N GLU A 178 15.43 -11.69 5.11
CA GLU A 178 15.83 -12.23 6.40
C GLU A 178 16.20 -11.11 7.39
N GLU A 179 16.98 -10.13 6.96
CA GLU A 179 17.33 -8.97 7.80
C GLU A 179 16.10 -8.15 8.17
N CYS A 180 15.20 -7.87 7.21
CA CYS A 180 13.95 -7.17 7.51
C CYS A 180 13.08 -7.97 8.50
N ASN A 181 13.05 -9.31 8.39
CA ASN A 181 12.36 -10.15 9.38
C ASN A 181 12.96 -10.03 10.79
N LYS A 182 14.29 -9.93 10.92
CA LYS A 182 14.98 -9.74 12.21
C LYS A 182 14.67 -8.37 12.81
N LEU A 183 14.56 -7.34 11.97
CA LEU A 183 14.20 -5.98 12.36
C LEU A 183 12.70 -5.82 12.71
N GLY A 184 11.90 -6.88 12.58
CA GLY A 184 10.50 -6.88 13.01
C GLY A 184 9.49 -6.43 11.95
N PHE A 185 9.91 -6.31 10.69
CA PHE A 185 8.98 -6.14 9.58
C PHE A 185 7.99 -7.30 9.49
N LYS A 186 6.72 -6.97 9.20
CA LYS A 186 5.63 -7.96 9.14
C LYS A 186 5.09 -8.13 7.73
N LEU A 187 5.28 -7.13 6.88
CA LEU A 187 4.84 -7.10 5.50
C LEU A 187 6.03 -6.85 4.57
N PHE A 188 5.96 -7.37 3.36
CA PHE A 188 7.06 -7.30 2.40
C PHE A 188 6.56 -7.13 0.97
N GLN A 189 7.30 -6.38 0.16
CA GLN A 189 7.05 -6.14 -1.24
C GLN A 189 8.37 -6.06 -2.00
N GLY A 190 8.43 -6.63 -3.20
CA GLY A 190 9.64 -6.59 -4.01
C GLY A 190 9.68 -7.60 -5.16
N HIS A 191 10.52 -7.31 -6.14
CA HIS A 191 10.69 -8.14 -7.34
C HIS A 191 11.12 -9.57 -6.99
N PHE A 192 11.94 -9.76 -5.97
CA PHE A 192 12.40 -11.09 -5.55
C PHE A 192 11.23 -12.01 -5.15
N LEU A 193 10.25 -11.46 -4.43
CA LEU A 193 9.11 -12.20 -3.89
C LEU A 193 8.10 -12.61 -4.96
N SER A 194 8.09 -11.89 -6.08
CA SER A 194 7.16 -12.13 -7.20
C SER A 194 7.70 -13.13 -8.23
N LYS A 195 8.96 -13.58 -8.10
CA LYS A 195 9.53 -14.59 -9.00
C LYS A 195 9.02 -15.98 -8.64
N PRO A 196 8.61 -16.81 -9.62
CA PRO A 196 8.28 -18.21 -9.36
C PRO A 196 9.47 -18.91 -8.69
N LYS A 197 9.26 -19.45 -7.48
CA LYS A 197 10.24 -20.38 -6.90
C LYS A 197 10.20 -21.68 -7.69
N LEU A 198 11.33 -22.11 -8.22
CA LEU A 198 11.49 -23.45 -8.79
C LEU A 198 11.20 -24.48 -7.69
N VAL A 199 10.00 -25.05 -7.69
CA VAL A 199 9.67 -26.20 -6.84
C VAL A 199 10.38 -27.40 -7.45
N LYS A 200 11.51 -27.79 -6.88
CA LYS A 200 12.10 -29.11 -7.17
C LYS A 200 11.15 -30.16 -6.61
N GLY A 201 10.30 -30.72 -7.47
CA GLY A 201 9.50 -31.88 -7.14
C GLY A 201 10.41 -33.02 -6.72
N LYS A 202 10.25 -33.53 -5.50
CA LYS A 202 10.75 -34.86 -5.16
C LYS A 202 9.83 -35.86 -5.89
N LYS A 203 10.43 -36.67 -6.76
CA LYS A 203 9.82 -37.92 -7.23
C LYS A 203 9.63 -38.88 -6.06
#